data_AF-A0A4W5LQY9-F1
#
_entry.id   AF-A0A4W5LQY9-F1
#
_cell.length_a   1.000
_cell.length_b   1.000
_cell.length_c   1.000
_cell.angle_alpha   90.00
_cell.angle_beta   90.00
_cell.angle_gamma   90.00
#
_symmetry.space_group_name_H-M   'P 1'
#
loop_
_entity.id
_entity.type
_entity.pdbx_description
1 polymer ?
#
loop_
_entity_poly.entity_id
_entity_poly.type
_entity_poly.pdbx_seq_one_letter_code
_entity_poly.pdbx_strand_id
1 'polypeptide(L)'
;SPPPVSLLPHRPPSLSSHLCPYSPPFSLSFSLFLARKRKERGGRKEGGRALDKLGEELRERAESLGFSLEQKTKGMKQRDKKVVTKTFHGAGLVVPVDQNDVGYRELPETDGKTLEHWQLRLASGQCFW
;
A
#
# COMPACT_ATOMS: atom_id res chain seq x y z
N SER A 1 8.47 -7.71 -48.23
CA SER A 1 8.53 -6.69 -47.16
C SER A 1 7.55 -7.08 -46.06
N PRO A 2 7.96 -7.19 -44.79
CA PRO A 2 7.00 -7.42 -43.71
C PRO A 2 6.11 -6.19 -43.51
N PRO A 3 4.84 -6.36 -43.08
CA PRO A 3 3.95 -5.24 -42.83
C PRO A 3 4.42 -4.42 -41.61
N PRO A 4 4.08 -3.12 -41.55
CA PRO A 4 4.43 -2.28 -40.41
C PRO A 4 3.75 -2.81 -39.15
N VAL A 5 4.55 -3.09 -38.13
CA VAL A 5 4.06 -3.43 -36.79
C VAL A 5 3.37 -2.18 -36.25
N SER A 6 2.04 -2.22 -36.14
CA SER A 6 1.27 -1.21 -35.44
C SER A 6 1.66 -1.25 -33.96
N LEU A 7 2.51 -0.31 -33.55
CA LEU A 7 2.75 0.01 -32.15
C LEU A 7 1.45 0.57 -31.56
N LEU A 8 0.58 -0.33 -31.10
CA LEU A 8 -0.47 0.05 -30.17
C LEU A 8 0.20 0.74 -28.97
N PRO A 9 -0.30 1.90 -28.52
CA PRO A 9 0.20 2.47 -27.28
C PRO A 9 -0.07 1.45 -26.19
N HIS A 10 1.01 0.89 -25.64
CA HIS A 10 0.92 0.08 -24.42
C HIS A 10 0.27 0.97 -23.37
N ARG A 11 -1.02 0.74 -23.12
CA ARG A 11 -1.70 1.30 -21.97
C ARG A 11 -0.90 0.82 -20.76
N PRO A 12 -0.24 1.72 -20.00
CA PRO A 12 0.46 1.28 -18.81
C PRO A 12 -0.59 0.56 -17.94
N PRO A 13 -0.25 -0.59 -17.33
CA PRO A 13 -1.13 -1.20 -16.36
C PRO A 13 -1.53 -0.11 -15.36
N SER A 14 -2.81 -0.07 -14.97
CA SER A 14 -3.28 0.79 -13.89
C SER A 14 -2.57 0.36 -12.61
N LEU A 15 -1.31 0.78 -12.47
CA LEU A 15 -0.45 0.58 -11.33
C LEU A 15 -0.93 1.57 -10.29
N SER A 16 -2.00 1.19 -9.60
CA SER A 16 -2.28 1.76 -8.30
C SER A 16 -1.06 1.48 -7.44
N SER A 17 -0.20 2.49 -7.27
CA SER A 17 1.02 2.43 -6.46
C SER A 17 0.71 2.52 -4.96
N HIS A 18 -0.58 2.58 -4.61
CA HIS A 18 -1.04 2.58 -3.23
C HIS A 18 -0.52 1.33 -2.51
N LEU A 19 0.48 1.55 -1.66
CA LEU A 19 0.83 0.58 -0.65
C LEU A 19 -0.33 0.57 0.34
N CYS A 20 -0.86 -0.62 0.61
CA CYS A 20 -1.70 -0.80 1.77
C CYS A 20 -0.89 -0.30 2.98
N PRO A 21 -1.29 0.80 3.64
CA PRO A 21 -0.48 1.44 4.69
C PRO A 21 -0.35 0.57 5.94
N TYR A 22 -1.07 -0.56 5.95
CA TYR A 22 -1.00 -1.60 6.94
C TYR A 22 -0.01 -2.66 6.42
N SER A 23 1.27 -2.47 6.75
CA SER A 23 2.22 -3.58 6.83
C SER A 23 2.20 -4.05 8.27
N PRO A 24 1.24 -4.90 8.66
CA PRO A 24 1.17 -5.37 10.02
C PRO A 24 2.30 -6.39 10.29
N PRO A 25 2.53 -6.78 11.56
CA PRO A 25 3.31 -8.00 11.83
C PRO A 25 2.80 -9.15 10.94
N PHE A 26 3.73 -9.97 10.44
CA PHE A 26 3.48 -11.01 9.44
C PHE A 26 2.23 -11.86 9.74
N SER A 27 1.98 -12.14 11.03
CA SER A 27 0.80 -12.86 11.55
C SER A 27 -0.54 -12.21 11.19
N LEU A 28 -0.64 -10.89 11.27
CA LEU A 28 -1.85 -10.14 10.98
C LEU A 28 -2.07 -9.94 9.47
N SER A 29 -0.99 -9.86 8.68
CA SER A 29 -1.10 -9.88 7.21
C SER A 29 -1.77 -11.19 6.76
N PHE A 30 -1.35 -12.31 7.35
CA PHE A 30 -1.94 -13.60 7.06
C PHE A 30 -3.37 -13.71 7.56
N SER A 31 -3.68 -13.20 8.76
CA SER A 31 -5.05 -13.17 9.31
C SER A 31 -6.03 -12.38 8.40
N LEU A 32 -5.64 -11.19 7.94
CA LEU A 32 -6.43 -10.38 7.00
C LEU A 32 -6.59 -11.08 5.64
N PHE A 33 -5.55 -11.75 5.17
CA PHE A 33 -5.60 -12.55 3.94
C PHE A 33 -6.57 -13.73 4.07
N LEU A 34 -6.54 -14.47 5.19
CA LEU A 34 -7.48 -15.55 5.47
C LEU A 34 -8.93 -15.05 5.51
N ALA A 35 -9.18 -13.90 6.17
CA ALA A 35 -10.51 -13.29 6.23
C ALA A 35 -11.02 -12.91 4.83
N ARG A 36 -10.17 -12.32 3.99
CA ARG A 36 -10.49 -12.03 2.59
C ARG A 36 -10.76 -13.30 1.79
N LYS A 37 -9.92 -14.33 1.95
CA LYS A 37 -10.09 -15.62 1.26
C LYS A 37 -11.35 -16.37 1.68
N ARG A 38 -11.76 -16.28 2.95
CA ARG A 38 -13.03 -16.82 3.44
C ARG A 38 -14.21 -16.15 2.72
N LYS A 39 -14.20 -14.83 2.60
CA LYS A 39 -15.23 -14.06 1.89
C LYS A 39 -15.28 -14.40 0.39
N GLU A 40 -14.13 -14.54 -0.26
CA GLU A 40 -14.03 -14.95 -1.67
C GLU A 40 -14.53 -16.40 -1.90
N ARG A 41 -14.41 -17.29 -0.91
CA ARG A 41 -14.74 -18.73 -1.02
C ARG A 41 -16.11 -19.13 -0.47
N GLY A 42 -17.03 -18.17 -0.28
CA GLY A 42 -18.31 -18.29 0.44
C GLY A 42 -19.31 -19.42 0.10
N GLY A 43 -18.92 -20.50 -0.59
CA GLY A 43 -19.73 -21.69 -0.86
C GLY A 43 -19.10 -23.06 -0.57
N ARG A 44 -17.78 -23.19 -0.31
CA ARG A 44 -17.14 -24.51 -0.05
C ARG A 44 -16.98 -24.78 1.45
N LYS A 45 -17.85 -25.63 2.02
CA LYS A 45 -17.87 -26.02 3.46
C LYS A 45 -16.53 -26.56 3.99
N GLU A 46 -15.83 -27.37 3.19
CA GLU A 46 -14.57 -28.02 3.61
C GLU A 46 -13.39 -27.04 3.64
N GLY A 47 -13.34 -26.11 2.68
CA GLY A 47 -12.34 -25.05 2.63
C GLY A 47 -12.50 -24.02 3.76
N GLY A 48 -13.74 -23.77 4.21
CA GLY A 48 -14.01 -22.89 5.34
C GLY A 48 -13.39 -23.41 6.65
N ARG A 49 -13.68 -24.67 6.99
CA ARG A 49 -13.19 -25.31 8.23
C ARG A 49 -11.66 -25.33 8.33
N ALA A 50 -10.96 -25.60 7.22
CA ALA A 50 -9.50 -25.58 7.20
C ALA A 50 -8.92 -24.18 7.43
N LEU A 51 -9.54 -23.13 6.87
CA LEU A 51 -9.13 -21.75 7.10
C LEU A 51 -9.44 -21.28 8.53
N ASP A 52 -10.51 -21.79 9.13
CA ASP A 52 -10.87 -21.49 10.51
C ASP A 52 -9.85 -22.08 11.49
N LYS A 53 -9.51 -23.37 11.34
CA LYS A 53 -8.47 -24.04 12.13
C LYS A 53 -7.13 -23.33 12.04
N LEU A 54 -6.70 -23.00 10.81
CA LEU A 54 -5.45 -22.28 10.57
C LEU A 54 -5.47 -20.87 11.19
N GLY A 55 -6.63 -20.19 11.17
CA GLY A 55 -6.81 -18.89 11.81
C GLY A 55 -6.66 -18.95 13.34
N GLU A 56 -7.17 -20.01 13.96
CA GLU A 56 -7.03 -20.23 15.41
C GLU A 56 -5.57 -20.54 15.80
N GLU A 57 -4.92 -21.46 15.10
CA GLU A 57 -3.51 -21.81 15.35
C GLU A 57 -2.59 -20.58 15.23
N LEU A 58 -2.83 -19.73 14.23
CA LEU A 58 -2.07 -18.48 14.05
C LEU A 58 -2.35 -17.46 15.14
N ARG A 59 -3.59 -17.38 15.64
CA ARG A 59 -3.93 -16.50 16.75
C ARG A 59 -3.22 -16.93 18.02
N GLU A 60 -3.28 -18.22 18.35
CA GLU A 60 -2.59 -18.79 19.51
C GLU A 60 -1.06 -18.59 19.42
N ARG A 61 -0.48 -18.81 18.24
CA ARG A 61 0.95 -18.55 18.01
C ARG A 61 1.31 -17.07 18.07
N ALA A 62 0.44 -16.18 17.59
CA ALA A 62 0.66 -14.74 17.73
C ALA A 62 0.61 -14.30 19.21
N GLU A 63 -0.37 -14.79 19.97
CA GLU A 63 -0.53 -14.49 21.40
C GLU A 63 0.65 -15.01 22.22
N SER A 64 1.08 -16.26 22.00
CA SER A 64 2.27 -16.84 22.69
C SER A 64 3.58 -16.11 22.39
N LEU A 65 3.70 -15.52 21.20
CA LEU A 65 4.86 -14.71 20.80
C LEU A 65 4.70 -13.22 21.15
N GLY A 66 3.57 -12.81 21.76
CA GLY A 66 3.29 -11.43 22.13
C GLY A 66 3.04 -10.49 20.94
N PHE A 67 2.71 -11.04 19.76
CA PHE A 67 2.37 -10.24 18.59
C PHE A 67 0.94 -9.72 18.66
N SER A 68 0.78 -8.41 18.46
CA SER A 68 -0.53 -7.79 18.34
C SER A 68 -1.18 -8.10 16.99
N LEU A 69 -2.44 -8.54 17.02
CA LEU A 69 -3.29 -8.68 15.84
C LEU A 69 -4.08 -7.39 15.52
N GLU A 70 -3.71 -6.23 16.10
CA GLU A 70 -4.35 -4.95 15.80
C GLU A 70 -3.90 -4.43 14.42
N GLN A 71 -4.86 -4.18 13.52
CA GLN A 71 -4.59 -3.68 12.15
C GLN A 71 -3.70 -2.43 12.13
N LYS A 72 -3.77 -1.60 13.18
CA LYS A 72 -2.97 -0.39 13.34
C LYS A 72 -2.36 -0.35 14.73
N THR A 73 -1.15 -0.89 14.87
CA THR A 73 -0.47 -0.96 16.17
C THR A 73 -0.15 0.44 16.73
N LYS A 74 0.10 0.51 18.05
CA LYS A 74 0.53 1.78 18.70
C LYS A 74 1.79 2.37 18.05
N GLY A 75 2.75 1.54 17.67
CA GLY A 75 3.96 1.97 16.97
C GLY A 75 3.66 2.59 15.59
N MET A 76 2.71 2.02 14.83
CA MET A 76 2.27 2.60 13.56
C MET A 76 1.60 3.97 13.76
N LYS A 77 0.74 4.11 14.79
CA LYS A 77 0.11 5.41 15.11
C LYS A 77 1.15 6.45 15.55
N GLN A 78 2.21 6.04 16.24
CA GLN A 78 3.32 6.94 16.61
C GLN A 78 4.16 7.34 15.39
N ARG A 79 4.41 6.41 14.46
CA ARG A 79 5.08 6.71 13.18
C ARG A 79 4.26 7.72 12.38
N ASP A 80 2.96 7.53 12.26
CA ASP A 80 2.07 8.41 11.48
C ASP A 80 2.14 9.87 11.94
N LYS A 81 2.42 10.13 13.24
CA LYS A 81 2.63 11.48 13.77
C LYS A 81 3.95 12.12 13.33
N LYS A 82 4.94 11.30 12.96
CA LYS A 82 6.25 11.74 12.46
C LYS A 82 6.31 11.76 10.93
N VAL A 83 5.23 11.38 10.26
CA VAL A 83 5.14 11.44 8.79
C VAL A 83 5.00 12.90 8.41
N VAL A 84 5.96 13.41 7.63
CA VAL A 84 5.99 14.80 7.21
C VAL A 84 5.15 15.03 5.96
N THR A 85 5.09 14.05 5.05
CA THR A 85 4.18 14.07 3.90
C THR A 85 3.71 12.68 3.51
N LYS A 86 2.52 12.57 2.93
CA LYS A 86 2.05 11.36 2.25
C LYS A 86 2.39 11.45 0.77
N THR A 87 3.23 10.54 0.32
CA THR A 87 3.55 10.35 -1.11
C THR A 87 2.43 9.61 -1.84
N PHE A 88 2.52 9.52 -3.18
CA PHE A 88 1.55 8.79 -4.04
C PHE A 88 1.24 7.36 -3.56
N HIS A 89 2.22 6.68 -2.99
CA HIS A 89 2.05 5.32 -2.47
C HIS A 89 1.34 5.26 -1.09
N GLY A 90 1.01 6.40 -0.48
CA GLY A 90 0.17 6.50 0.72
C GLY A 90 0.84 6.10 2.05
N ALA A 91 2.08 5.59 2.03
CA ALA A 91 2.79 5.09 3.22
C ALA A 91 3.47 6.19 4.06
N GLY A 92 3.74 7.34 3.46
CA GLY A 92 4.29 8.51 4.13
C GLY A 92 5.80 8.47 4.41
N LEU A 93 6.43 9.64 4.31
CA LEU A 93 7.86 9.86 4.53
C LEU A 93 8.11 10.35 5.96
N VAL A 94 9.08 9.75 6.65
CA VAL A 94 9.56 10.19 7.97
C VAL A 94 11.01 10.63 7.81
N VAL A 95 11.29 11.90 8.08
CA VAL A 95 12.64 12.47 8.07
C VAL A 95 12.92 13.14 9.41
N PRO A 96 14.18 13.13 9.90
CA PRO A 96 14.56 13.93 11.06
C PRO A 96 14.32 15.41 10.76
N VAL A 97 13.54 16.08 11.60
CA VAL A 97 13.34 17.54 11.56
C VAL A 97 13.90 18.07 12.88
N ASP A 98 14.80 19.05 12.80
CA ASP A 98 15.38 19.68 13.98
C ASP A 98 14.43 20.74 14.58
N GLN A 99 14.86 21.40 15.66
CA GLN A 99 14.07 22.45 16.32
C GLN A 99 13.92 23.73 15.46
N ASN A 100 14.64 23.81 14.35
CA ASN A 100 14.63 24.93 13.42
C ASN A 100 13.76 24.63 12.19
N ASP A 101 12.98 23.54 12.22
CA ASP A 101 12.19 23.03 11.10
C ASP A 101 13.04 22.70 9.85
N VAL A 102 14.34 22.45 10.04
CA VAL A 102 15.25 22.03 8.97
C VAL A 102 15.17 20.51 8.84
N GLY A 103 14.83 20.05 7.64
CA GLY A 103 14.81 18.61 7.31
C GLY A 103 13.81 18.22 6.23
N TYR A 104 12.77 19.01 6.02
CA TYR A 104 11.80 18.79 4.95
C TYR A 104 11.27 20.12 4.40
N ARG A 105 10.93 20.14 3.11
CA ARG A 105 10.25 21.24 2.46
C ARG A 105 9.09 20.68 1.64
N GLU A 106 7.90 21.19 1.88
CA GLU A 106 6.73 20.81 1.10
C GLU A 106 6.92 21.15 -0.38
N LEU A 107 6.41 20.30 -1.25
CA LEU A 107 6.34 20.62 -2.67
C LEU A 107 5.32 21.76 -2.87
N PRO A 108 5.62 22.72 -3.74
CA PRO A 108 4.70 23.82 -4.03
C PRO A 108 3.43 23.35 -4.75
N GLU A 109 3.46 22.18 -5.41
CA GLU A 109 2.28 21.57 -6.02
C GLU A 109 1.61 20.53 -5.11
N THR A 110 0.28 20.53 -5.08
CA THR A 110 -0.51 19.59 -4.26
C THR A 110 -0.53 18.17 -4.87
N ASP A 111 -0.23 17.17 -4.02
CA ASP A 111 -0.03 15.73 -4.31
C ASP A 111 -1.22 14.94 -4.88
N GLY A 112 -2.35 15.59 -5.21
CA GLY A 112 -3.59 14.85 -5.48
C GLY A 112 -3.90 14.56 -6.95
N LYS A 113 -3.57 15.49 -7.84
CA LYS A 113 -4.02 15.46 -9.24
C LYS A 113 -3.09 16.26 -10.14
N THR A 114 -2.58 17.37 -9.65
CA THR A 114 -1.75 18.29 -10.42
C THR A 114 -0.39 17.67 -10.72
N LEU A 115 0.29 17.07 -9.72
CA LEU A 115 1.59 16.41 -9.93
C LEU A 115 1.47 15.14 -10.79
N GLU A 116 0.47 14.28 -10.55
CA GLU A 116 0.23 13.11 -11.40
C GLU A 116 -0.09 13.51 -12.84
N HIS A 117 -0.90 14.56 -13.03
CA HIS A 117 -1.24 15.10 -14.34
C HIS A 117 0.01 15.66 -15.06
N TRP A 118 0.87 16.41 -14.37
CA TRP A 118 2.13 16.89 -14.94
C TRP A 118 3.09 15.75 -15.29
N GLN A 119 3.18 14.74 -14.44
CA GLN A 119 4.04 13.59 -14.69
C GLN A 119 3.55 12.76 -15.90
N LEU A 120 2.22 12.58 -16.02
CA LEU A 120 1.60 11.97 -17.21
C LEU A 120 1.80 12.81 -18.46
N ARG A 121 1.76 14.15 -18.35
CA ARG A 121 1.99 15.07 -19.47
C ARG A 121 3.41 15.00 -20.01
N LEU A 122 4.40 14.95 -19.11
CA LEU A 122 5.81 14.76 -19.47
C LEU A 122 6.05 13.37 -20.08
N ALA A 123 5.49 12.32 -19.47
CA ALA A 123 5.64 10.95 -19.95
C ALA A 123 4.96 10.71 -21.31
N SER A 124 3.88 11.44 -21.62
CA SER A 124 3.19 11.35 -22.91
C SER A 124 3.79 12.25 -24.00
N GLY A 125 4.88 12.96 -23.70
CA GLY A 125 5.58 13.80 -24.69
C GLY A 125 4.75 14.99 -25.19
N GLN A 126 3.72 15.42 -24.43
CA GLN A 126 2.97 16.63 -24.73
C GLN A 126 3.77 17.87 -24.30
N CYS A 127 4.90 18.09 -24.96
CA CYS A 127 5.64 19.34 -24.88
C CYS A 127 4.84 20.42 -25.62
N PHE A 128 4.49 21.50 -24.94
CA PHE A 128 4.04 22.73 -25.59
C PHE A 128 5.26 23.41 -26.21
N TRP A 129 5.21 23.63 -27.53
CA TRP A 129 5.91 24.75 -28.19
C TRP A 129 4.90 25.87 -28.40
#